data_AF-A0A6C0B1E9-F1
#
_entry.id   AF-A0A6C0B1E9-F1
#
_cell.length_a   1.000
_cell.length_b   1.000
_cell.length_c   1.000
_cell.angle_alpha   90.00
_cell.angle_beta   90.00
_cell.angle_gamma   90.00
#
_symmetry.space_group_name_H-M   'P 1'
#
loop_
_entity.id
_entity.type
_entity.pdbx_description
1 polymer ?
#
loop_
_entity_poly.entity_id
_entity_poly.type
_entity_poly.pdbx_seq_one_letter_code
_entity_poly.pdbx_strand_id
1 'polypeptide(L)'
;MENKENITYFVDEGDLQREQYIDLATLQNELEETSISMPNNNDVDTIFFMMKDYEDNYSVKQLLVICEYYGLCVSKMKKQEIIEEIILFENNEKNIVTCMKRKELWYYINELKRDKIMKKFVIWDKNN
;
A
#
# COMPACT_ATOMS: atom_id res chain seq x y z
N MET A 1 33.32 -16.15 43.53
CA MET A 1 33.85 -14.77 43.52
C MET A 1 34.06 -14.40 42.06
N GLU A 2 33.30 -13.44 41.56
CA GLU A 2 33.36 -12.94 40.17
C GLU A 2 34.74 -12.35 39.88
N ASN A 3 35.34 -12.74 38.75
CA ASN A 3 36.50 -12.05 38.21
C ASN A 3 36.01 -11.17 37.05
N LYS A 4 35.61 -9.94 37.34
CA LYS A 4 35.29 -8.91 36.33
C LYS A 4 36.58 -8.13 36.06
N GLU A 5 37.38 -8.62 35.12
CA GLU A 5 38.47 -7.82 34.57
C GLU A 5 37.87 -6.70 33.73
N ASN A 6 37.80 -5.49 34.30
CA ASN A 6 37.41 -4.30 33.56
C ASN A 6 38.58 -3.88 32.67
N ILE A 7 38.33 -3.81 31.36
CA ILE A 7 39.33 -3.35 30.40
C ILE A 7 39.36 -1.82 30.45
N THR A 8 40.48 -1.27 30.89
CA THR A 8 40.75 0.17 30.90
C THR A 8 41.56 0.54 29.66
N TYR A 9 41.08 1.50 28.87
CA TYR A 9 41.79 2.05 27.72
C TYR A 9 42.24 3.47 28.03
N PHE A 10 43.42 3.84 27.55
CA PHE A 10 43.89 5.22 27.49
C PHE A 10 43.92 5.63 26.03
N VAL A 11 43.26 6.75 25.71
CA VAL A 11 43.32 7.34 24.37
C VAL A 11 44.67 8.04 24.27
N ASP A 12 45.56 7.51 23.43
CA ASP A 12 46.80 8.17 23.04
C ASP A 12 46.47 9.13 21.90
N GLU A 13 46.34 10.43 22.19
CA GLU A 13 46.21 11.49 21.18
C GLU A 13 47.58 11.76 20.54
N GLY A 14 48.15 10.75 19.89
CA GLY A 14 49.23 10.97 18.93
C GLY A 14 48.69 11.78 17.74
N ASP A 15 49.40 12.83 17.35
CA ASP A 15 49.01 13.84 16.33
C ASP A 15 48.26 13.24 15.12
N LEU A 16 46.92 13.16 15.24
CA LEU A 16 46.03 12.87 14.12
C LEU A 16 46.03 14.12 13.25
N GLN A 17 46.75 14.04 12.12
CA GLN A 17 46.69 15.02 11.05
C GLN A 17 45.22 15.28 10.72
N ARG A 18 44.75 16.50 11.01
CA ARG A 18 43.36 16.97 10.87
C ARG A 18 42.61 16.25 9.74
N GLU A 19 41.91 15.17 10.05
CA GLU A 19 40.84 14.68 9.19
C GLU A 19 39.81 15.82 9.13
N GLN A 20 39.46 16.25 7.91
CA GLN A 20 38.47 17.30 7.68
C GLN A 20 37.19 16.92 8.42
N TYR A 21 36.93 17.58 9.54
CA TYR A 21 35.70 17.41 10.29
C TYR A 21 34.58 17.96 9.41
N ILE A 22 33.79 17.07 8.83
CA ILE A 22 32.59 17.48 8.11
C ILE A 22 31.60 17.94 9.17
N ASP A 23 31.20 19.21 9.11
CA ASP A 23 30.25 19.78 10.04
C ASP A 23 28.88 19.11 9.85
N LEU A 24 28.36 18.53 10.94
CA LEU A 24 27.06 17.84 10.95
C LEU A 24 25.93 18.77 10.52
N ALA A 25 26.02 20.07 10.82
CA ALA A 25 25.01 21.03 10.38
C ALA A 25 25.05 21.26 8.86
N THR A 26 26.23 21.19 8.25
CA THR A 26 26.39 21.27 6.79
C THR A 26 25.77 20.05 6.12
N LEU A 27 26.02 18.85 6.65
CA LEU A 27 25.37 17.62 6.18
C LEU A 27 23.83 17.67 6.33
N GLN A 28 23.33 18.20 7.45
CA GLN A 28 21.89 18.35 7.67
C GLN A 28 21.26 19.31 6.65
N ASN A 29 21.89 20.45 6.39
CA ASN A 29 21.40 21.41 5.40
C ASN A 29 21.44 20.85 3.97
N GLU A 30 22.50 20.13 3.58
CA GLU A 30 22.57 19.45 2.27
C GLU A 30 21.46 18.40 2.09
N LEU A 31 21.07 17.73 3.19
CA LEU A 31 19.99 16.74 3.20
C LEU A 31 18.60 17.39 3.10
N GLU A 32 18.41 18.56 3.73
CA GLU A 32 17.19 19.36 3.59
C GLU A 32 17.06 19.95 2.19
N GLU A 33 18.15 20.42 1.58
CA GLU A 33 18.15 20.96 0.21
C GLU A 33 17.90 19.89 -0.86
N THR A 34 18.29 18.64 -0.61
CA THR A 34 17.97 17.50 -1.49
C THR A 34 16.53 17.01 -1.34
N SER A 35 15.84 17.38 -0.24
CA SER A 35 14.40 17.15 -0.07
C SER A 35 13.57 18.15 -0.89
N ILE A 36 13.79 18.18 -2.20
CA ILE A 36 12.77 18.68 -3.13
C ILE A 36 11.52 17.85 -2.85
N SER A 37 10.41 18.52 -2.54
CA SER A 37 9.10 17.93 -2.29
C SER A 37 8.63 17.09 -3.49
N MET A 38 9.14 15.87 -3.61
CA MET A 38 8.55 14.83 -4.43
C MET A 38 7.25 14.43 -3.71
N PRO A 39 6.09 14.36 -4.39
CA PRO A 39 4.98 13.59 -3.86
C PRO A 39 5.52 12.20 -3.52
N ASN A 40 5.18 11.66 -2.35
CA ASN A 40 5.67 10.37 -1.88
C ASN A 40 5.64 9.36 -3.04
N ASN A 41 6.81 8.92 -3.55
CA ASN A 41 6.89 7.96 -4.66
C ASN A 41 6.04 6.70 -4.40
N ASN A 42 5.86 6.36 -3.11
CA ASN A 42 5.01 5.27 -2.64
C ASN A 42 3.54 5.37 -3.12
N ASP A 43 2.98 6.57 -3.24
CA ASP A 43 1.56 6.75 -3.56
C ASP A 43 1.30 6.50 -5.06
N VAL A 44 2.23 6.94 -5.91
CA VAL A 44 2.16 6.74 -7.37
C VAL A 44 2.31 5.27 -7.71
N ASP A 45 3.29 4.59 -7.11
CA ASP A 45 3.51 3.14 -7.31
C ASP A 45 2.30 2.32 -6.82
N THR A 46 1.69 2.73 -5.70
CA THR A 46 0.51 2.07 -5.15
C THR A 46 -0.70 2.19 -6.09
N ILE A 47 -0.97 3.38 -6.61
CA ILE A 47 -2.08 3.61 -7.55
C ILE A 47 -1.86 2.82 -8.84
N PHE A 48 -0.64 2.81 -9.38
CA PHE A 48 -0.31 2.05 -10.58
C PHE A 48 -0.55 0.54 -10.39
N PHE A 49 -0.12 -0.01 -9.24
CA PHE A 49 -0.38 -1.40 -8.91
C PHE A 49 -1.89 -1.71 -8.82
N MET A 50 -2.67 -0.85 -8.18
CA MET A 50 -4.13 -1.00 -8.10
C MET A 50 -4.79 -0.98 -9.48
N MET A 51 -4.39 -0.05 -10.36
CA MET A 51 -4.87 0.00 -11.73
C MET A 51 -4.62 -1.31 -12.46
N LYS A 52 -3.40 -1.84 -12.33
CA LYS A 52 -3.02 -3.07 -13.02
C LYS A 52 -3.75 -4.30 -12.46
N ASP A 53 -3.92 -4.38 -11.14
CA ASP A 53 -4.67 -5.46 -10.49
C ASP A 53 -6.13 -5.51 -10.98
N TYR A 54 -6.82 -4.36 -11.01
CA TYR A 54 -8.19 -4.30 -11.50
C TYR A 54 -8.29 -4.60 -13.01
N GLU A 55 -7.31 -4.19 -13.80
CA GLU A 55 -7.30 -4.47 -15.23
C GLU A 55 -7.12 -5.97 -15.53
N ASP A 56 -6.21 -6.63 -14.81
CA ASP A 56 -5.85 -8.02 -15.11
C ASP A 56 -6.79 -9.04 -14.46
N ASN A 57 -7.30 -8.75 -13.26
CA ASN A 57 -8.01 -9.74 -12.44
C ASN A 57 -9.54 -9.60 -12.45
N TYR A 58 -10.09 -8.55 -13.05
CA TYR A 58 -11.53 -8.28 -13.02
C TYR A 58 -12.11 -8.06 -14.41
N SER A 59 -13.25 -8.72 -14.66
CA SER A 59 -14.09 -8.42 -15.81
C SER A 59 -14.90 -7.13 -15.59
N VAL A 60 -15.34 -6.50 -16.68
CA VAL A 60 -16.22 -5.31 -16.62
C VAL A 60 -17.44 -5.56 -15.75
N LYS A 61 -18.06 -6.75 -15.83
CA LYS A 61 -19.22 -7.10 -14.99
C LYS A 61 -18.88 -7.09 -13.51
N GLN A 62 -17.72 -7.64 -13.13
CA GLN A 62 -17.28 -7.66 -11.73
C GLN A 62 -16.97 -6.25 -11.22
N LEU A 63 -16.36 -5.40 -12.06
CA LEU A 63 -16.13 -3.99 -11.72
C LEU A 63 -17.45 -3.23 -11.51
N LEU A 64 -18.45 -3.47 -12.35
CA LEU A 64 -19.78 -2.87 -12.18
C LEU A 64 -20.46 -3.29 -10.86
N VAL A 65 -20.28 -4.55 -10.43
CA VAL A 65 -20.79 -5.02 -9.12
C VAL A 65 -20.08 -4.29 -7.96
N ILE A 66 -18.78 -4.01 -8.09
CA ILE A 66 -18.05 -3.20 -7.11
C ILE A 66 -18.61 -1.77 -7.07
N CYS A 67 -18.85 -1.16 -8.23
CA CYS A 67 -19.46 0.17 -8.32
C CYS A 67 -20.86 0.19 -7.70
N GLU A 68 -21.69 -0.82 -7.95
CA GLU A 68 -23.01 -0.95 -7.35
C GLU A 68 -22.92 -1.04 -5.82
N TYR A 69 -21.98 -1.83 -5.28
CA TYR A 69 -21.75 -1.92 -3.84
C TYR A 69 -21.34 -0.56 -3.23
N TYR A 70 -20.54 0.23 -3.95
CA TYR A 70 -20.15 1.58 -3.53
C TYR A 70 -21.21 2.66 -3.80
N GLY A 71 -22.29 2.34 -4.52
CA GLY A 71 -23.30 3.31 -4.94
C GLY A 71 -22.81 4.28 -6.02
N LEU A 72 -21.82 3.86 -6.83
CA LEU A 72 -21.24 4.66 -7.92
C LEU A 72 -22.06 4.53 -9.20
N CYS A 73 -22.44 5.66 -9.77
CA CYS A 73 -23.19 5.73 -11.03
C CYS A 73 -22.25 5.71 -12.24
N VAL A 74 -21.91 4.52 -12.73
CA VAL A 74 -20.91 4.34 -13.82
C VAL A 74 -21.52 4.10 -15.21
N SER A 75 -22.70 4.67 -15.49
CA SER A 75 -23.37 4.46 -16.78
C SER A 75 -22.50 4.99 -17.93
N LYS A 76 -22.28 4.15 -18.97
CA LYS A 76 -21.57 4.47 -20.22
C LYS A 76 -20.04 4.66 -20.11
N MET A 77 -19.43 4.26 -19.00
CA MET A 77 -17.97 4.29 -18.84
C MET A 77 -17.29 3.10 -19.53
N LYS A 78 -16.10 3.32 -20.08
CA LYS A 78 -15.17 2.28 -20.51
C LYS A 78 -14.55 1.59 -19.29
N LYS A 79 -14.01 0.39 -19.48
CA LYS A 79 -13.39 -0.39 -18.38
C LYS A 79 -12.38 0.44 -17.57
N GLN A 80 -11.49 1.16 -18.26
CA GLN A 80 -10.48 2.00 -17.61
C GLN A 80 -11.09 3.11 -16.75
N GLU A 81 -12.13 3.79 -17.23
CA GLU A 81 -12.83 4.85 -16.50
C GLU A 81 -13.54 4.29 -15.25
N ILE A 82 -14.07 3.06 -15.34
CA ILE A 82 -14.67 2.36 -14.18
C ILE A 82 -13.59 2.06 -13.13
N ILE A 83 -12.41 1.58 -13.56
CA ILE A 83 -11.29 1.29 -12.67
C ILE A 83 -10.81 2.56 -11.96
N GLU A 84 -10.66 3.65 -12.70
CA GLU A 84 -10.26 4.95 -12.15
C GLU A 84 -11.26 5.44 -11.09
N GLU A 85 -12.56 5.32 -11.35
CA GLU A 85 -13.60 5.71 -10.39
C GLU A 85 -13.56 4.85 -9.11
N ILE A 86 -13.34 3.54 -9.25
CA ILE A 86 -13.16 2.63 -8.11
C ILE A 86 -11.94 3.04 -7.29
N ILE A 87 -10.80 3.28 -7.94
CA ILE A 87 -9.55 3.65 -7.26
C ILE A 87 -9.69 5.01 -6.58
N LEU A 88 -10.35 5.98 -7.21
CA LEU A 88 -10.64 7.27 -6.61
C LEU A 88 -11.50 7.13 -5.35
N PHE A 89 -12.52 6.27 -5.39
CA PHE A 89 -13.34 5.97 -4.23
C PHE A 89 -12.54 5.29 -3.11
N GLU A 90 -11.70 4.30 -3.45
CA GLU A 90 -10.94 3.50 -2.48
C GLU A 90 -9.77 4.27 -1.83
N ASN A 91 -9.20 5.27 -2.52
CA ASN A 91 -8.14 6.13 -1.98
C ASN A 91 -8.66 7.31 -1.14
N ASN A 92 -9.97 7.47 -1.02
CA ASN A 92 -10.54 8.46 -0.12
C ASN A 92 -10.62 7.87 1.31
N GLU A 93 -9.90 8.46 2.25
CA GLU A 93 -9.85 8.02 3.65
C GLU A 93 -11.25 7.91 4.29
N LYS A 94 -12.21 8.74 3.87
CA LYS A 94 -13.59 8.69 4.38
C LYS A 94 -14.31 7.39 4.02
N ASN A 95 -13.85 6.70 2.98
CA ASN A 95 -14.45 5.48 2.47
C ASN A 95 -13.75 4.22 3.00
N ILE A 96 -12.70 4.35 3.82
CA ILE A 96 -11.85 3.22 4.23
C ILE A 96 -12.66 2.08 4.85
N VAL A 97 -13.64 2.39 5.72
CA VAL A 97 -14.48 1.39 6.39
C VAL A 97 -15.32 0.61 5.36
N THR A 98 -15.93 1.32 4.40
CA THR A 98 -16.73 0.72 3.33
C THR A 98 -15.87 -0.18 2.44
N CYS A 99 -14.66 0.27 2.10
CA CYS A 99 -13.72 -0.47 1.26
C CYS A 99 -13.20 -1.74 1.97
N MET A 100 -12.86 -1.64 3.25
CA MET A 100 -12.43 -2.79 4.06
C MET A 100 -13.54 -3.83 4.20
N LYS A 101 -14.76 -3.37 4.49
CA LYS A 101 -15.93 -4.26 4.57
C LYS A 101 -16.20 -4.99 3.24
N ARG A 102 -16.07 -4.29 2.11
CA ARG A 102 -16.18 -4.94 0.79
C ARG A 102 -15.12 -6.03 0.61
N LYS A 103 -13.84 -5.72 0.90
CA LYS A 103 -12.72 -6.68 0.79
C LYS A 103 -12.98 -7.92 1.64
N GLU A 104 -13.43 -7.73 2.87
CA GLU A 104 -13.78 -8.79 3.81
C GLU A 104 -14.93 -9.67 3.29
N LEU A 105 -16.02 -9.09 2.80
CA LEU A 105 -17.15 -9.83 2.24
C LEU A 105 -16.75 -10.65 1.01
N TRP A 106 -15.92 -10.10 0.13
CA TRP A 106 -15.41 -10.81 -1.06
C TRP A 106 -14.50 -11.98 -0.66
N TYR A 107 -13.68 -11.79 0.38
CA TYR A 107 -12.87 -12.87 0.93
C TYR A 107 -13.75 -14.02 1.43
N TYR A 108 -14.80 -13.74 2.21
CA TYR A 108 -15.72 -14.77 2.70
C TYR A 108 -16.48 -15.45 1.55
N ILE A 109 -16.93 -14.71 0.54
CA ILE A 109 -17.54 -15.30 -0.66
C ILE A 109 -16.58 -16.30 -1.32
N ASN A 110 -15.30 -15.94 -1.44
CA ASN A 110 -14.31 -16.80 -2.05
C ASN A 110 -14.01 -18.05 -1.20
N GLU A 111 -13.97 -17.93 0.12
CA GLU A 111 -13.89 -19.08 1.03
C GLU A 111 -15.09 -20.01 0.88
N LEU A 112 -16.31 -19.47 0.83
CA LEU A 112 -17.53 -20.25 0.65
C LEU A 112 -17.57 -20.96 -0.71
N LYS A 113 -17.05 -20.35 -1.77
CA LYS A 113 -16.91 -20.99 -3.10
C LYS A 113 -15.92 -22.15 -3.09
N ARG A 114 -14.85 -22.03 -2.30
CA ARG A 114 -13.82 -23.07 -2.15
C ARG A 114 -14.27 -24.24 -1.27
N ASP A 115 -15.15 -23.98 -0.32
CA ASP A 115 -15.63 -25.01 0.60
C ASP A 115 -16.41 -26.12 -0.14
N LYS A 116 -16.16 -27.39 0.24
CA LYS A 116 -16.72 -28.55 -0.46
C LYS A 116 -18.21 -28.75 -0.21
N ILE A 117 -18.70 -28.32 0.96
CA ILE A 117 -20.05 -28.57 1.44
C ILE A 117 -20.91 -27.33 1.17
N MET A 118 -20.49 -26.18 1.68
CA MET A 118 -21.22 -24.93 1.69
C MET A 118 -21.48 -24.38 0.28
N LYS A 119 -20.55 -24.59 -0.67
CA LYS A 119 -20.76 -24.18 -2.07
C LYS A 119 -22.01 -24.76 -2.71
N LYS A 120 -22.55 -25.88 -2.20
CA LYS A 120 -23.76 -26.52 -2.71
C LYS A 120 -25.05 -25.85 -2.21
N PHE A 121 -24.95 -25.06 -1.13
CA PHE A 121 -26.09 -24.45 -0.45
C PHE A 121 -26.26 -22.97 -0.77
N VAL A 122 -25.28 -22.35 -1.44
CA VAL A 122 -25.33 -20.95 -1.86
C VAL A 122 -25.59 -20.89 -3.35
N ILE A 123 -26.50 -20.00 -3.77
CA ILE A 123 -26.79 -19.75 -5.19
C ILE A 123 -25.70 -18.81 -5.71
N TRP A 124 -24.88 -19.32 -6.62
CA TRP A 124 -23.87 -18.55 -7.33
C TRP A 124 -24.43 -18.11 -8.67
N ASP A 125 -24.43 -16.81 -8.93
CA ASP A 125 -24.88 -16.31 -10.22
C ASP A 125 -23.94 -16.84 -11.32
N LYS A 126 -24.50 -17.49 -12.36
CA LYS A 126 -23.73 -18.26 -13.37
C LYS A 126 -23.00 -17.39 -14.40
N ASN A 127 -23.04 -16.06 -14.23
CA ASN A 127 -22.53 -15.08 -15.19
C ASN A 127 -21.22 -14.41 -14.78
N ASN A 128 -20.52 -14.94 -13.78
CA ASN A 128 -19.19 -14.52 -13.33
C ASN A 128 -18.07 -15.30 -14.01
#